data_AF-A0A1N6QRY2-F1
#
_entry.id   AF-A0A1N6QRY2-F1
#
_cell.length_a   1.000
_cell.length_b   1.000
_cell.length_c   1.000
_cell.angle_alpha   90.00
_cell.angle_beta   90.00
_cell.angle_gamma   90.00
#
_symmetry.space_group_name_H-M   'P 1'
#
loop_
_entity.id
_entity.type
_entity.pdbx_description
1 polymer ?
#
loop_
_entity_poly.entity_id
_entity_poly.type
_entity_poly.pdbx_seq_one_letter_code
_entity_poly.pdbx_strand_id
1 'polypeptide(L)'
;MYIGDLSKRTGASRKAIYLYEELALIPTPRRRGTYRVYAPEVVGIVETIRCAQALGFTLKELAETLRGASTGQAPSLDDIVEQIDRKRRALQAQIDAATTRIERLDELRQRLADAPALWDCEKTA
;
A
#
# COMPACT_ATOMS: atom_id res chain seq x y z
N MET A 1 -1.99 26.74 4.62
CA MET A 1 -1.38 26.17 5.83
C MET A 1 0.07 25.80 5.57
N TYR A 2 0.94 25.80 6.58
CA TYR A 2 2.33 25.36 6.39
C TYR A 2 2.45 23.83 6.50
N ILE A 3 3.61 23.29 6.11
CA ILE A 3 3.84 21.84 6.16
C ILE A 3 3.68 21.25 7.57
N GLY A 4 4.02 22.02 8.61
CA GLY A 4 3.84 21.61 10.00
C GLY A 4 2.37 21.39 10.36
N ASP A 5 1.49 22.30 9.92
CA ASP A 5 0.05 22.20 10.16
C ASP A 5 -0.56 21.05 9.36
N LEU A 6 -0.16 20.90 8.09
CA LEU A 6 -0.62 19.82 7.23
C LEU A 6 -0.23 18.45 7.81
N SER A 7 1.02 18.33 8.27
CA SER A 7 1.53 17.12 8.93
C SER A 7 0.74 16.77 10.19
N LYS A 8 0.44 17.75 11.04
CA LYS A 8 -0.37 17.54 12.26
C LYS A 8 -1.80 17.11 11.95
N ARG A 9 -2.44 17.75 10.97
CA ARG A 9 -3.85 17.48 10.62
C ARG A 9 -4.04 16.10 10.00
N THR A 10 -3.14 15.72 9.10
CA THR A 10 -3.25 14.46 8.33
C THR A 10 -2.52 13.29 9.01
N GLY A 11 -1.77 13.58 10.08
CA GLY A 11 -0.81 12.67 10.70
C GLY A 11 0.38 12.29 9.80
N ALA A 12 0.45 12.74 8.55
CA ALA A 12 1.53 12.39 7.61
C ALA A 12 2.84 13.03 8.05
N SER A 13 3.96 12.31 7.90
CA SER A 13 5.26 12.92 8.15
C SER A 13 5.55 13.99 7.09
N ARG A 14 6.34 15.01 7.44
CA ARG A 14 6.76 16.04 6.47
C ARG A 14 7.48 15.42 5.27
N LYS A 15 8.28 14.37 5.50
CA LYS A 15 8.96 13.61 4.44
C LYS A 15 7.96 12.93 3.51
N ALA A 16 6.89 12.35 4.04
CA ALA A 16 5.83 11.76 3.22
C ALA A 16 5.12 12.82 2.37
N ILE A 17 4.82 13.99 2.95
CA ILE A 17 4.20 15.10 2.21
C ILE A 17 5.09 15.56 1.05
N TYR A 18 6.40 15.70 1.26
CA TYR A 18 7.33 16.03 0.18
C TYR A 18 7.39 14.93 -0.89
N LEU A 19 7.38 13.67 -0.47
CA LEU A 19 7.33 12.56 -1.43
C LEU A 19 6.04 12.56 -2.26
N TYR A 20 4.89 12.91 -1.66
CA TYR A 20 3.63 13.04 -2.40
C TYR A 20 3.69 14.20 -3.41
N GLU A 21 4.36 15.30 -3.06
CA GLU A 21 4.62 16.43 -3.97
C GLU A 21 5.53 15.99 -5.14
N GLU A 22 6.63 15.30 -4.86
CA GLU A 22 7.56 14.76 -5.87
C GLU A 22 6.90 13.78 -6.85
N LEU A 23 5.97 12.96 -6.35
CA LEU A 23 5.21 12.00 -7.16
C LEU A 23 4.00 12.61 -7.87
N ALA A 24 3.81 13.94 -7.76
CA ALA A 24 2.67 14.68 -8.29
C ALA A 24 1.30 14.15 -7.81
N LEU A 25 1.26 13.56 -6.62
CA LEU A 25 0.03 13.07 -5.97
C LEU A 25 -0.76 14.18 -5.30
N ILE A 26 -0.07 15.25 -4.87
CA ILE A 26 -0.68 16.47 -4.34
C ILE A 26 -0.28 17.65 -5.22
N PRO A 27 -1.13 18.68 -5.32
CA PRO A 27 -0.81 19.86 -6.11
C PRO A 27 0.42 20.58 -5.56
N THR A 28 1.23 21.15 -6.46
CA THR A 28 2.40 21.96 -6.09
C THR A 28 1.96 23.10 -5.15
N PRO A 29 2.54 23.23 -3.95
CA PRO A 29 2.14 24.25 -2.99
C PRO A 29 2.52 25.65 -3.48
N ARG A 30 1.70 26.64 -3.15
CA ARG A 30 2.04 28.05 -3.37
C ARG A 30 3.22 28.44 -2.47
N ARG A 31 4.04 29.38 -2.91
CA ARG A 31 5.13 29.92 -2.08
C ARG A 31 4.74 31.28 -1.50
N ARG A 32 5.06 31.49 -0.22
CA ARG A 32 5.02 32.79 0.45
C ARG A 32 6.43 33.05 0.99
N GLY A 33 7.23 33.78 0.22
CA GLY A 33 8.68 33.89 0.46
C GLY A 33 9.35 32.53 0.32
N THR A 34 10.10 32.11 1.34
CA THR A 34 10.77 30.79 1.40
C THR A 34 9.84 29.66 1.85
N TYR A 35 8.64 29.99 2.37
CA TYR A 35 7.73 29.00 2.93
C TYR A 35 6.77 28.43 1.88
N ARG A 36 6.54 27.11 1.96
CA ARG A 36 5.49 26.41 1.21
C ARG A 36 4.15 26.52 1.93
N VAL A 37 3.12 26.92 1.18
CA VAL A 37 1.75 27.10 1.65
C VAL A 37 0.85 26.12 0.89
N TYR A 38 0.29 25.17 1.64
CA TYR A 38 -0.65 24.17 1.14
C TYR A 38 -2.09 24.69 1.28
N ALA A 39 -2.91 24.41 0.27
CA ALA A 39 -4.32 24.74 0.27
C ALA A 39 -5.10 23.78 1.21
N PRO A 40 -6.23 24.21 1.82
CA PRO A 40 -7.02 23.38 2.72
C PRO A 40 -7.43 22.01 2.15
N GLU A 41 -7.67 21.96 0.85
CA GLU A 41 -8.15 20.78 0.11
C GLU A 41 -7.10 19.66 0.07
N VAL A 42 -5.82 20.01 0.20
CA VAL A 42 -4.70 19.04 0.24
C VAL A 42 -4.83 18.08 1.42
N VAL A 43 -5.50 18.48 2.50
CA VAL A 43 -5.72 17.61 3.66
C VAL A 43 -6.48 16.35 3.27
N GLY A 44 -7.60 16.50 2.57
CA GLY A 44 -8.41 15.36 2.13
C GLY A 44 -7.69 14.46 1.12
N ILE A 45 -6.85 15.05 0.27
CA ILE A 45 -6.01 14.28 -0.67
C ILE A 45 -4.99 13.44 0.10
N VAL A 46 -4.28 14.04 1.06
CA VAL A 46 -3.28 13.33 1.88
C VAL A 46 -3.93 12.25 2.74
N GLU A 47 -5.09 12.51 3.32
CA GLU A 47 -5.86 11.50 4.07
C GLU A 47 -6.26 10.33 3.18
N THR A 48 -6.75 10.61 1.97
CA THR A 48 -7.08 9.57 0.97
C THR A 48 -5.86 8.72 0.60
N ILE A 49 -4.72 9.36 0.32
CA ILE A 49 -3.46 8.66 0.01
C ILE A 49 -3.07 7.73 1.17
N ARG A 50 -3.18 8.22 2.41
CA ARG A 50 -2.86 7.41 3.59
C ARG A 50 -3.81 6.22 3.77
N CYS A 51 -5.11 6.42 3.58
CA CYS A 51 -6.08 5.34 3.62
C CYS A 51 -5.76 4.28 2.58
N ALA A 52 -5.42 4.68 1.35
CA ALA A 52 -5.03 3.74 0.31
C ALA A 52 -3.72 2.99 0.66
N GLN A 53 -2.72 3.68 1.21
CA GLN A 53 -1.48 3.03 1.67
C GLN A 53 -1.75 2.00 2.78
N ALA A 54 -2.67 2.28 3.71
CA ALA A 54 -3.08 1.33 4.75
C ALA A 54 -3.77 0.08 4.17
N LEU A 55 -4.42 0.22 3.01
CA LEU A 55 -5.04 -0.89 2.26
C LEU A 55 -4.03 -1.63 1.34
N GLY A 56 -2.74 -1.30 1.43
CA GLY A 56 -1.66 -1.96 0.70
C GLY A 56 -1.36 -1.36 -0.67
N PHE A 57 -1.97 -0.24 -1.04
CA PHE A 57 -1.57 0.47 -2.26
C PHE A 57 -0.17 1.08 -2.10
N THR A 58 0.65 0.91 -3.13
CA THR A 58 1.93 1.58 -3.23
C THR A 58 1.72 2.99 -3.77
N LEU A 59 2.64 3.91 -3.45
CA LEU A 59 2.59 5.26 -4.01
C LEU A 59 2.76 5.27 -5.54
N LYS A 60 3.45 4.25 -6.08
CA LYS A 60 3.59 4.07 -7.52
C LYS A 60 2.24 3.71 -8.16
N GLU A 61 1.50 2.76 -7.59
CA GLU A 61 0.15 2.39 -8.05
C GLU A 61 -0.81 3.59 -7.97
N LEU A 62 -0.76 4.37 -6.89
CA LEU A 62 -1.57 5.58 -6.75
C LEU A 62 -1.21 6.64 -7.80
N ALA A 63 0.08 6.84 -8.05
CA ALA A 63 0.55 7.81 -9.02
C ALA A 63 0.26 7.36 -10.46
N GLU A 64 0.32 6.06 -10.74
CA GLU A 64 -0.09 5.47 -12.01
C GLU A 64 -1.60 5.56 -12.22
N THR A 65 -2.41 5.38 -11.18
CA THR A 65 -3.86 5.57 -11.25
C THR A 65 -4.20 7.02 -11.60
N LEU A 66 -3.50 7.98 -11.01
CA LEU A 66 -3.69 9.41 -11.30
C LEU A 66 -3.13 9.83 -12.67
N ARG A 67 -2.05 9.20 -13.16
CA ARG A 67 -1.43 9.50 -14.47
C ARG A 67 -2.03 8.72 -15.64
N GLY A 68 -2.60 7.54 -15.39
CA GLY A 68 -3.12 6.61 -16.39
C GLY A 68 -4.42 7.07 -17.05
N ALA A 69 -4.99 8.16 -16.56
CA ALA A 69 -5.96 8.96 -17.29
C ALA A 69 -5.28 9.58 -18.51
N SER A 70 -5.23 8.77 -19.57
CA SER A 70 -4.36 8.86 -20.75
C SER A 70 -4.59 10.09 -21.64
N THR A 71 -5.38 11.06 -21.18
CA THR A 71 -5.83 12.25 -21.90
C THR A 71 -5.56 13.55 -21.14
N GLY A 72 -4.81 13.52 -20.04
CA GLY A 72 -4.61 14.69 -19.18
C GLY A 72 -5.88 15.08 -18.40
N GLN A 73 -6.85 14.18 -18.34
CA GLN A 73 -8.02 14.28 -17.47
C GLN A 73 -7.71 13.62 -16.12
N ALA A 74 -8.46 13.97 -15.07
CA ALA A 74 -8.41 13.22 -13.82
C ALA A 74 -8.92 11.78 -14.06
N PRO A 75 -8.45 10.77 -13.31
CA PRO A 75 -9.01 9.42 -13.42
C PRO A 75 -10.52 9.44 -13.20
N SER A 76 -11.23 8.67 -14.01
CA SER A 76 -12.66 8.48 -13.82
C SER A 76 -12.93 7.66 -12.56
N LEU A 77 -14.16 7.72 -12.05
CA LEU A 77 -14.60 6.86 -10.95
C LEU A 77 -14.38 5.38 -11.30
N ASP A 78 -14.64 5.00 -12.55
CA ASP A 78 -14.53 3.63 -13.04
C ASP A 78 -13.07 3.15 -13.03
N ASP A 79 -12.10 4.00 -13.41
CA ASP A 79 -10.68 3.68 -13.34
C ASP A 79 -10.24 3.39 -11.88
N ILE A 80 -10.74 4.19 -10.94
CA ILE A 80 -10.44 4.02 -9.51
C ILE A 80 -11.03 2.72 -8.99
N VAL A 81 -12.29 2.43 -9.31
CA VAL A 81 -12.98 1.19 -8.92
C VAL A 81 -12.24 -0.02 -9.50
N GLU A 82 -11.82 0.03 -10.76
CA GLU A 82 -11.10 -1.07 -11.39
C GLU A 82 -9.75 -1.31 -10.70
N GLN A 83 -9.02 -0.25 -10.31
CA GLN A 83 -7.77 -0.39 -9.56
C GLN A 83 -7.99 -1.00 -8.18
N ILE A 84 -9.07 -0.63 -7.49
CA ILE A 84 -9.48 -1.24 -6.22
C ILE A 84 -9.77 -2.73 -6.42
N ASP A 85 -10.52 -3.10 -7.44
CA ASP A 85 -10.83 -4.49 -7.73
C ASP A 85 -9.61 -5.30 -8.13
N ARG A 86 -8.68 -4.71 -8.91
CA ARG A 86 -7.38 -5.33 -9.22
C ARG A 86 -6.59 -5.61 -7.95
N LYS A 87 -6.51 -4.64 -7.04
CA LYS A 87 -5.79 -4.80 -5.78
C LYS A 87 -6.42 -5.88 -4.89
N ARG A 88 -7.76 -5.87 -4.80
CA ARG A 88 -8.53 -6.88 -4.08
C ARG A 88 -8.25 -8.29 -4.62
N ARG A 89 -8.29 -8.48 -5.95
CA ARG A 89 -7.98 -9.78 -6.58
C ARG A 89 -6.55 -10.24 -6.27
N ALA A 90 -5.58 -9.32 -6.34
CA ALA A 90 -4.19 -9.65 -6.03
C ALA A 90 -4.00 -10.09 -4.57
N LEU A 91 -4.67 -9.43 -3.62
CA LEU A 91 -4.64 -9.83 -2.21
C LEU A 91 -5.35 -11.17 -1.98
N GLN A 92 -6.48 -11.40 -2.64
CA GLN A 92 -7.17 -12.69 -2.55
C GLN A 92 -6.29 -13.84 -3.04
N ALA A 93 -5.62 -13.67 -4.18
CA ALA A 93 -4.70 -14.68 -4.70
C ALA A 93 -3.53 -14.96 -3.73
N GLN A 94 -3.05 -13.96 -2.99
CA GLN A 94 -2.04 -14.16 -1.95
C GLN A 94 -2.57 -14.96 -0.76
N ILE A 95 -3.81 -14.70 -0.33
CA ILE A 95 -4.48 -15.46 0.73
C ILE A 95 -4.64 -16.92 0.32
N ASP A 96 -5.12 -17.17 -0.90
CA ASP A 96 -5.34 -18.51 -1.41
C ASP A 96 -4.00 -19.28 -1.47
N ALA A 97 -2.95 -18.64 -2.01
CA ALA A 97 -1.62 -19.24 -2.07
C ALA A 97 -1.01 -19.49 -0.68
N ALA A 98 -1.26 -18.61 0.29
CA ALA A 98 -0.81 -18.80 1.67
C ALA A 98 -1.55 -19.98 2.33
N THR A 99 -2.86 -20.09 2.09
CA THR A 99 -3.69 -21.19 2.60
C THR A 99 -3.20 -22.54 2.08
N THR A 100 -2.95 -22.67 0.77
CA THR A 100 -2.37 -23.90 0.20
C THR A 100 -1.00 -24.24 0.79
N ARG A 101 -0.17 -23.25 1.15
CA ARG A 101 1.13 -23.51 1.80
C ARG A 101 0.96 -24.03 3.22
N ILE A 102 -0.01 -23.49 3.97
CA ILE A 102 -0.32 -23.96 5.32
C ILE A 102 -0.78 -25.42 5.27
N GLU A 103 -1.68 -25.77 4.35
CA GLU A 103 -2.16 -27.15 4.16
C GLU A 103 -0.99 -28.12 3.91
N ARG A 104 -0.04 -27.75 3.04
CA ARG A 104 1.16 -28.57 2.77
C ARG A 104 2.08 -28.71 3.98
N LEU A 105 2.18 -27.68 4.81
CA LEU A 105 2.96 -27.74 6.06
C LEU A 105 2.28 -28.69 7.06
N ASP A 106 0.96 -28.68 7.13
CA ASP A 106 0.19 -29.60 7.99
C ASP A 106 0.30 -31.05 7.51
N GLU A 107 0.23 -31.30 6.21
CA GLU A 107 0.49 -32.62 5.62
C GLU A 107 1.91 -33.11 5.94
N LEU A 108 2.92 -32.25 5.79
CA LEU A 108 4.30 -32.59 6.12
C LEU A 108 4.44 -32.91 7.61
N ARG A 109 3.83 -32.09 8.49
CA ARG A 109 3.83 -32.32 9.93
C ARG A 109 3.18 -33.66 10.28
N GLN A 110 2.05 -33.99 9.66
CA GLN A 110 1.33 -35.24 9.91
C GLN A 110 2.16 -36.44 9.46
N ARG A 111 2.76 -36.39 8.27
CA ARG A 111 3.67 -37.44 7.77
C ARG A 111 4.85 -37.70 8.70
N LEU A 112 5.43 -36.64 9.27
CA LEU A 112 6.52 -36.77 10.24
C LEU A 112 6.03 -37.35 11.58
N ALA A 113 4.81 -36.99 12.01
CA ALA A 113 4.22 -37.53 13.23
C ALA A 113 3.86 -39.03 13.12
N ASP A 114 3.43 -39.49 11.95
CA ASP A 114 3.04 -40.89 11.71
C ASP A 114 4.25 -41.83 11.52
N ALA A 115 5.45 -41.28 11.30
CA ALA A 115 6.68 -42.05 11.12
C ALA A 115 7.83 -41.51 12.02
N PRO A 116 7.68 -41.53 13.35
CA PRO A 116 8.69 -41.01 14.28
C PRO A 116 10.04 -41.75 14.16
N ALA A 117 10.00 -43.02 13.77
CA ALA A 117 11.17 -43.87 13.57
C ALA A 117 12.09 -43.41 12.41
N LEU A 118 11.63 -42.57 11.49
CA LEU A 118 12.47 -42.02 10.42
C LEU A 118 13.38 -40.86 10.89
N TRP A 119 13.17 -40.35 12.11
CA TRP A 119 13.98 -39.26 12.68
C TRP A 119 14.91 -39.71 13.82
N ASP A 120 14.69 -40.90 14.41
CA ASP A 120 15.52 -41.44 15.50
C ASP A 120 16.86 -42.07 15.04
N CYS A 121 17.41 -41.63 13.90
CA CYS A 121 18.67 -42.16 13.37
C CYS A 121 19.94 -41.76 14.16
N GLU A 122 19.83 -40.95 15.22
CA GLU A 122 20.98 -40.52 16.05
C GLU A 122 21.08 -41.21 17.43
N LYS A 123 20.21 -42.17 17.78
CA LYS A 123 20.22 -42.85 19.09
C LYS A 123 20.63 -44.32 19.09
N THR A 124 21.33 -44.78 18.06
CA THR A 124 22.03 -46.09 18.08
C THR A 124 23.51 -45.88 17.75
N ALA A 125 24.28 -45.46 18.75
CA ALA A 125 25.73 -45.59 18.80
C ALA A 125 26.15 -45.90 20.25
#